data_AF-A0A1A0M6V9-F1
#
_entry.id   AF-A0A1A0M6V9-F1
#
_cell.length_a   1.000
_cell.length_b   1.000
_cell.length_c   1.000
_cell.angle_alpha   90.00
_cell.angle_beta   90.00
_cell.angle_gamma   90.00
#
_symmetry.space_group_name_H-M   'P 1'
#
loop_
_entity.id
_entity.type
_entity.pdbx_description
1 polymer ?
#
loop_
_entity_poly.entity_id
_entity_poly.type
_entity_poly.pdbx_seq_one_letter_code
_entity_poly.pdbx_strand_id
1 'polypeptide(L)'
;MSWLAVVAILAAVVTGCSGDHSSTALPGSSSGAAGRTSAVSLPDAPPPDAGCQGDVTAHRDIGHPSLGTVRLLLMLTATKQVSDHGCVVAVADTGKAIIAIPLDIEGNSLAFADPVTDSTGNAFVTYNPGRYDGVLVLVPTPSGFQDPGWSTPGIHYVGKRAYYDAKPQGPGPDGKYTIVQSRNDCEPDCAGGTITNKVLHWDGKDYVA
;
A
#
# COMPACT_ATOMS: atom_id res chain seq x y z
N MET A 1 -32.76 -5.81 -40.75
CA MET A 1 -32.71 -7.29 -40.72
C MET A 1 -32.64 -7.71 -39.27
N SER A 2 -33.80 -8.07 -38.71
CA SER A 2 -33.99 -8.57 -37.35
C SER A 2 -33.40 -9.97 -37.20
N TRP A 3 -32.71 -10.27 -36.10
CA TRP A 3 -32.73 -11.60 -35.48
C TRP A 3 -32.77 -11.45 -33.95
N LEU A 4 -33.91 -11.88 -33.39
CA LEU A 4 -34.21 -12.17 -31.99
C LEU A 4 -34.10 -13.69 -31.80
N ALA A 5 -33.52 -14.15 -30.70
CA ALA A 5 -33.84 -15.41 -29.97
C ALA A 5 -32.91 -15.45 -28.72
N VAL A 6 -33.32 -15.38 -27.45
CA VAL A 6 -34.35 -16.06 -26.63
C VAL A 6 -33.95 -17.49 -26.21
N VAL A 7 -33.45 -17.56 -24.96
CA VAL A 7 -33.76 -18.49 -23.84
C VAL A 7 -33.34 -19.97 -23.90
N ALA A 8 -32.68 -20.43 -22.81
CA ALA A 8 -33.12 -21.59 -22.01
C ALA A 8 -32.41 -21.66 -20.65
N ILE A 9 -33.19 -21.55 -19.57
CA ILE A 9 -32.82 -21.92 -18.19
C ILE A 9 -33.27 -23.36 -17.98
N LEU A 10 -32.43 -24.21 -17.40
CA LEU A 10 -32.80 -25.54 -16.92
C LEU A 10 -32.39 -25.68 -15.45
N ALA A 11 -33.40 -25.66 -14.58
CA ALA A 11 -33.32 -26.10 -13.20
C ALA A 11 -33.67 -27.59 -13.15
N ALA A 12 -32.87 -28.39 -12.45
CA ALA A 12 -33.21 -29.78 -12.12
C ALA A 12 -33.36 -29.90 -10.60
N VAL A 13 -34.58 -30.16 -10.16
CA VAL A 13 -34.93 -30.59 -8.79
C VAL A 13 -35.08 -32.11 -8.84
N VAL A 14 -34.36 -32.82 -7.98
CA VAL A 14 -34.61 -34.25 -7.74
C VAL A 14 -34.88 -34.44 -6.26
N THR A 15 -36.12 -34.82 -5.96
CA THR A 15 -36.62 -35.21 -4.64
C THR A 15 -36.85 -36.71 -4.67
N GLY A 16 -36.38 -37.45 -3.67
CA GLY A 16 -36.66 -38.87 -3.50
C GLY A 16 -36.26 -39.37 -2.11
N CYS A 17 -37.26 -39.80 -1.33
CA CYS A 17 -37.12 -40.37 0.02
C CYS A 17 -37.32 -41.90 0.00
N SER A 18 -36.68 -42.58 0.96
CA SER A 18 -37.20 -43.70 1.80
C SER A 18 -36.24 -44.90 1.90
N GLY A 19 -35.97 -45.34 3.14
CA GLY A 19 -35.51 -46.71 3.45
C GLY A 19 -34.57 -46.84 4.66
N ASP A 20 -35.14 -47.11 5.84
CA ASP A 20 -34.48 -47.42 7.12
C ASP A 20 -33.59 -48.68 7.09
N HIS A 21 -32.45 -48.67 7.79
CA HIS A 21 -31.88 -49.84 8.51
C HIS A 21 -30.85 -49.40 9.58
N SER A 22 -30.86 -50.11 10.71
CA SER A 22 -30.25 -49.80 12.01
C SER A 22 -28.72 -49.66 12.11
N SER A 23 -28.33 -48.73 12.99
CA SER A 23 -27.26 -48.77 14.01
C SER A 23 -25.83 -49.17 13.61
N THR A 24 -24.93 -48.19 13.58
CA THR A 24 -23.60 -48.28 14.22
C THR A 24 -23.20 -46.88 14.69
N ALA A 25 -22.98 -46.74 16.00
CA ALA A 25 -22.48 -45.51 16.61
C ALA A 25 -20.99 -45.33 16.30
N LEU A 26 -20.59 -44.13 15.86
CA LEU A 26 -19.22 -43.62 15.96
C LEU A 26 -19.26 -42.24 16.62
N PRO A 27 -18.31 -41.94 17.52
CA PRO A 27 -18.33 -40.74 18.34
C PRO A 27 -17.74 -39.53 17.62
N GLY A 28 -18.25 -38.35 17.96
CA GLY A 28 -17.48 -37.11 17.96
C GLY A 28 -17.25 -36.43 16.61
N SER A 29 -18.29 -35.84 16.03
CA SER A 29 -18.07 -34.66 15.18
C SER A 29 -17.91 -33.45 16.08
N SER A 30 -16.66 -33.19 16.49
CA SER A 30 -16.27 -31.88 17.00
C SER A 30 -16.68 -30.86 15.94
N SER A 31 -17.62 -29.98 16.31
CA SER A 31 -17.71 -28.67 15.66
C SER A 31 -16.35 -28.04 15.84
N GLY A 32 -15.50 -28.15 14.82
CA GLY A 32 -14.30 -27.35 14.71
C GLY A 32 -14.78 -25.91 14.71
N ALA A 33 -14.76 -25.29 15.89
CA ALA A 33 -14.83 -23.85 16.01
C ALA A 33 -13.76 -23.34 15.06
N ALA A 34 -14.19 -22.75 13.94
CA ALA A 34 -13.31 -21.95 13.10
C ALA A 34 -12.65 -20.99 14.08
N GLY A 35 -11.37 -21.23 14.36
CA GLY A 35 -10.59 -20.39 15.22
C GLY A 35 -10.69 -19.01 14.61
N ARG A 36 -11.48 -18.14 15.24
CA ARG A 36 -11.41 -16.72 14.96
C ARG A 36 -9.99 -16.38 15.37
N THR A 37 -9.10 -16.25 14.39
CA THR A 37 -7.83 -15.56 14.60
C THR A 37 -8.25 -14.22 15.18
N SER A 38 -7.97 -14.02 16.47
CA SER A 38 -8.23 -12.75 17.12
C SER A 38 -7.57 -11.68 16.27
N ALA A 39 -8.38 -10.79 15.69
CA ALA A 39 -7.86 -9.68 14.94
C ALA A 39 -6.87 -8.94 15.85
N VAL A 40 -5.63 -8.79 15.38
CA VAL A 40 -4.63 -8.01 16.11
C VAL A 40 -5.15 -6.59 16.20
N SER A 41 -5.43 -6.11 17.41
CA SER A 41 -5.90 -4.75 17.64
C SER A 41 -4.70 -3.80 17.61
N LEU A 42 -4.43 -3.23 16.45
CA LEU A 42 -3.41 -2.18 16.28
C LEU A 42 -3.96 -0.82 16.75
N PRO A 43 -3.12 0.07 17.30
CA PRO A 43 -3.55 1.39 17.74
C PRO A 43 -3.93 2.27 16.53
N ASP A 44 -4.94 3.13 16.67
CA ASP A 44 -5.39 4.05 15.60
C ASP A 44 -4.50 5.30 15.48
N ALA A 45 -3.62 5.53 16.45
CA ALA A 45 -2.67 6.62 16.49
C ALA A 45 -1.26 6.10 16.84
N PRO A 46 -0.20 6.76 16.36
CA PRO A 46 1.16 6.38 16.74
C PRO A 46 1.43 6.70 18.23
N PRO A 47 2.43 6.04 18.85
CA PRO A 47 2.85 6.41 20.20
C PRO A 47 3.39 7.86 20.23
N PRO A 48 3.28 8.58 21.38
CA PRO A 48 3.64 10.00 21.46
C PRO A 48 5.10 10.34 21.06
N ASP A 49 6.00 9.37 21.16
CA ASP A 49 7.43 9.48 20.84
C ASP A 49 7.79 8.90 19.47
N ALA A 50 6.81 8.66 18.60
CA ALA A 50 7.05 8.08 17.26
C ALA A 50 7.90 8.97 16.34
N GLY A 51 8.11 10.24 16.66
CA GLY A 51 8.94 11.16 15.87
C GLY A 51 8.19 11.88 14.75
N CYS A 52 6.86 11.76 14.70
CA CYS A 52 6.01 12.50 13.76
C CYS A 52 4.94 13.31 14.46
N GLN A 53 4.70 14.51 13.92
CA GLN A 53 3.70 15.44 14.40
C GLN A 53 2.54 15.50 13.42
N GLY A 54 1.41 16.02 13.89
CA GLY A 54 0.20 16.21 13.09
C GLY A 54 -0.88 15.18 13.37
N ASP A 55 -1.92 15.22 12.54
CA ASP A 55 -3.09 14.37 12.67
C ASP A 55 -2.99 13.17 11.73
N VAL A 56 -3.51 12.02 12.17
CA VAL A 56 -3.64 10.83 11.31
C VAL A 56 -4.73 11.09 10.28
N THR A 57 -4.37 11.07 9.00
CA THR A 57 -5.30 11.29 7.89
C THR A 57 -5.75 9.98 7.23
N ALA A 58 -4.91 8.95 7.30
CA ALA A 58 -5.23 7.61 6.83
C ALA A 58 -4.41 6.55 7.57
N HIS A 59 -4.92 5.33 7.62
CA HIS A 59 -4.17 4.17 8.10
C HIS A 59 -4.48 2.92 7.28
N ARG A 60 -3.54 1.98 7.21
CA ARG A 60 -3.69 0.67 6.57
C ARG A 60 -2.93 -0.39 7.35
N ASP A 61 -3.55 -1.54 7.51
CA ASP A 61 -2.89 -2.72 8.07
C ASP A 61 -2.31 -3.54 6.91
N ILE A 62 -1.02 -3.87 7.01
CA ILE A 62 -0.30 -4.62 5.98
C ILE A 62 0.44 -5.80 6.61
N GLY A 63 0.66 -6.85 5.81
CA GLY A 63 1.51 -7.97 6.20
C GLY A 63 2.98 -7.60 6.04
N HIS A 64 3.75 -7.66 7.12
CA HIS A 64 5.20 -7.49 7.12
C HIS A 64 5.91 -8.85 7.24
N PRO A 65 6.84 -9.21 6.34
CA PRO A 65 7.43 -10.55 6.26
C PRO A 65 8.06 -11.07 7.56
N SER A 66 8.62 -10.20 8.39
CA SER A 66 9.30 -10.58 9.63
C SER A 66 8.63 -10.11 10.91
N LEU A 67 7.66 -9.18 10.82
CA LEU A 67 7.06 -8.54 11.99
C LEU A 67 5.56 -8.85 12.12
N GLY A 68 4.99 -9.67 11.23
CA GLY A 68 3.56 -9.95 11.23
C GLY A 68 2.76 -8.77 10.72
N THR A 69 1.58 -8.52 11.28
CA THR A 69 0.74 -7.40 10.84
C THR A 69 1.28 -6.10 11.44
N VAL A 70 1.51 -5.10 10.59
CA VAL A 70 1.90 -3.75 11.00
C VAL A 70 0.88 -2.75 10.48
N ARG A 71 0.68 -1.66 11.23
CA ARG A 71 -0.15 -0.54 10.79
C ARG A 71 0.71 0.57 10.23
N LEU A 72 0.44 0.96 8.99
CA LEU A 72 0.94 2.19 8.41
C LEU A 72 -0.05 3.32 8.71
N LEU A 73 0.47 4.47 9.12
CA LEU A 73 -0.26 5.69 9.42
C LEU A 73 0.31 6.80 8.53
N LEU A 74 -0.57 7.54 7.85
CA LEU A 74 -0.23 8.79 7.18
C LEU A 74 -0.63 9.93 8.10
N MET A 75 0.30 10.84 8.32
CA MET A 75 0.14 12.00 9.18
C MET A 75 0.38 13.27 8.39
N LEU A 76 -0.43 14.29 8.64
CA LEU A 76 -0.22 15.63 8.12
C LEU A 76 -0.18 16.62 9.28
N THR A 77 0.84 17.48 9.30
CA THR A 77 0.83 18.67 10.15
C THR A 77 0.34 19.84 9.31
N ALA A 78 -0.85 20.35 9.61
CA ALA A 78 -1.32 21.60 9.04
C ALA A 78 -0.46 22.74 9.60
N THR A 79 0.49 23.26 8.81
CA THR A 79 1.28 24.41 9.24
C THR A 79 0.77 25.68 8.56
N LYS A 80 0.94 26.83 9.22
CA LYS A 80 0.71 28.15 8.59
C LYS A 80 1.88 28.61 7.72
N GLN A 81 2.89 27.75 7.54
CA GLN A 81 4.07 28.00 6.71
C GLN A 81 3.83 27.43 5.31
N VAL A 82 4.69 27.79 4.36
CA VAL A 82 4.50 27.58 2.91
C VAL A 82 4.55 26.08 2.50
N SER A 83 4.84 25.18 3.43
CA SER A 83 4.90 23.73 3.20
C SER A 83 4.26 22.98 4.36
N ASP A 84 3.29 22.13 4.05
CA ASP A 84 2.79 21.16 5.01
C ASP A 84 3.84 20.04 5.17
N HIS A 85 3.96 19.51 6.38
CA HIS A 85 4.85 18.38 6.62
C HIS A 85 4.02 17.12 6.73
N GLY A 86 4.30 16.16 5.84
CA GLY A 86 3.78 14.82 5.92
C GLY A 86 4.70 13.92 6.72
N CYS A 87 4.13 12.84 7.22
CA CYS A 87 4.91 11.73 7.74
C CYS A 87 4.21 10.40 7.50
N VAL A 88 5.01 9.37 7.24
CA VAL A 88 4.58 7.97 7.31
C VAL A 88 5.15 7.32 8.56
N VAL A 89 4.27 6.78 9.41
CA VAL A 89 4.67 6.01 10.60
C VAL A 89 4.25 4.57 10.42
N ALA A 90 5.13 3.61 10.73
CA ALA A 90 4.75 2.21 10.87
C ALA A 90 4.75 1.81 12.34
N VAL A 91 3.70 1.11 12.78
CA VAL A 91 3.52 0.65 14.16
C VAL A 91 3.33 -0.86 14.18
N ALA A 92 4.07 -1.53 15.07
CA ALA A 92 3.93 -2.96 15.32
C ALA A 92 2.68 -3.28 16.15
N ASP A 93 2.29 -4.55 16.18
CA ASP A 93 1.23 -5.08 17.06
C ASP A 93 1.44 -4.79 18.54
N THR A 94 2.70 -4.66 18.97
CA THR A 94 3.09 -4.23 20.32
C THR A 94 2.76 -2.77 20.65
N GLY A 95 2.29 -1.98 19.67
CA GLY A 95 2.05 -0.54 19.78
C GLY A 95 3.31 0.32 19.66
N LYS A 96 4.49 -0.29 19.43
CA LYS A 96 5.74 0.44 19.23
C LYS A 96 5.87 0.95 17.80
N ALA A 97 6.34 2.18 17.65
CA ALA A 97 6.75 2.72 16.35
C ALA A 97 7.99 1.96 15.85
N ILE A 98 7.95 1.55 14.59
CA ILE A 98 9.02 0.87 13.87
C ILE A 98 9.88 1.90 13.13
N ILE A 99 9.22 2.83 12.43
CA ILE A 99 9.85 3.91 11.68
C ILE A 99 8.92 5.12 11.61
N ALA A 100 9.52 6.29 11.49
CA ALA A 100 8.89 7.55 11.13
C ALA A 100 9.65 8.17 9.96
N ILE A 101 8.95 8.42 8.86
CA ILE A 101 9.53 8.91 7.61
C ILE A 101 8.90 10.27 7.31
N PRO A 102 9.65 11.38 7.46
CA PRO A 102 9.15 12.69 7.07
C PRO A 102 9.01 12.75 5.54
N LEU A 103 8.03 13.52 5.08
CA LEU A 103 7.82 13.86 3.68
C LEU A 103 7.50 15.35 3.56
N ASP A 104 8.07 16.00 2.55
CA ASP A 104 7.65 17.35 2.18
C ASP A 104 6.36 17.27 1.36
N ILE A 105 5.30 17.98 1.79
CA ILE A 105 3.96 17.90 1.20
C ILE A 105 3.42 19.31 0.94
N GLU A 106 2.66 19.48 -0.14
CA GLU A 106 1.79 20.63 -0.32
C GLU A 106 0.32 20.23 -0.11
N GLY A 107 -0.35 20.88 0.85
CA GLY A 107 -1.74 20.63 1.18
C GLY A 107 -1.98 19.22 1.71
N ASN A 108 -3.01 18.56 1.18
CA ASN A 108 -3.41 17.21 1.60
C ASN A 108 -2.90 16.11 0.67
N SER A 109 -1.81 16.36 -0.04
CA SER A 109 -1.29 15.47 -1.09
C SER A 109 -0.45 14.35 -0.50
N LEU A 110 -1.05 13.52 0.35
CA LEU A 110 -0.43 12.33 0.95
C LEU A 110 -1.47 11.21 1.03
N ALA A 111 -1.22 10.12 0.31
CA ALA A 111 -2.16 9.00 0.22
C ALA A 111 -1.43 7.65 0.05
N PHE A 112 -2.10 6.56 0.41
CA PHE A 112 -1.66 5.22 0.01
C PHE A 112 -1.98 4.99 -1.46
N ALA A 113 -1.15 4.22 -2.15
CA ALA A 113 -1.55 3.64 -3.43
C ALA A 113 -2.72 2.65 -3.22
N ASP A 114 -3.42 2.31 -4.29
CA ASP A 114 -4.50 1.32 -4.27
C ASP A 114 -4.28 0.23 -5.33
N PRO A 115 -3.95 -1.02 -4.92
CA PRO A 115 -3.72 -1.48 -3.54
C PRO A 115 -2.46 -0.89 -2.88
N VAL A 116 -2.43 -0.86 -1.55
CA VAL A 116 -1.29 -0.32 -0.76
C VAL A 116 -0.02 -1.16 -0.91
N THR A 117 -0.15 -2.47 -1.12
CA THR A 117 0.94 -3.43 -1.31
C THR A 117 0.77 -4.21 -2.59
N ASP A 118 1.88 -4.74 -3.12
CA ASP A 118 1.88 -5.63 -4.28
C ASP A 118 2.44 -7.02 -3.93
N SER A 119 2.65 -7.87 -4.94
CA SER A 119 3.16 -9.24 -4.77
C SER A 119 4.59 -9.30 -4.25
N THR A 120 5.33 -8.18 -4.23
CA THR A 120 6.68 -8.11 -3.67
C THR A 120 6.67 -7.92 -2.15
N GLY A 121 5.53 -7.52 -1.57
CA GLY A 121 5.41 -7.16 -0.16
C GLY A 121 5.86 -5.72 0.14
N ASN A 122 6.28 -4.96 -0.88
CA ASN A 122 6.51 -3.51 -0.74
C ASN A 122 5.18 -2.79 -0.52
N ALA A 123 5.20 -1.70 0.24
CA ALA A 123 4.06 -0.79 0.37
C ALA A 123 4.35 0.56 -0.30
N PHE A 124 3.31 1.20 -0.83
CA PHE A 124 3.44 2.39 -1.68
C PHE A 124 2.61 3.54 -1.13
N VAL A 125 3.26 4.69 -1.04
CA VAL A 125 2.67 5.96 -0.63
C VAL A 125 2.91 6.97 -1.75
N THR A 126 1.86 7.65 -2.18
CA THR A 126 1.93 8.75 -3.14
C THR A 126 1.88 10.07 -2.42
N TYR A 127 2.68 11.03 -2.87
CA TYR A 127 2.70 12.37 -2.30
C TYR A 127 2.94 13.46 -3.35
N ASN A 128 2.71 14.72 -3.03
CA ASN A 128 3.12 15.85 -3.86
C ASN A 128 3.74 16.96 -2.98
N PRO A 129 5.04 17.30 -3.16
CA PRO A 129 5.72 18.37 -2.44
C PRO A 129 5.49 19.78 -3.03
N GLY A 130 4.61 19.89 -4.03
CA GLY A 130 4.07 21.16 -4.55
C GLY A 130 4.23 21.42 -6.05
N ARG A 131 4.79 20.47 -6.82
CA ARG A 131 4.90 20.63 -8.28
C ARG A 131 4.60 19.36 -9.04
N TYR A 132 5.26 18.25 -8.70
CA TYR A 132 5.04 16.97 -9.33
C TYR A 132 4.77 15.90 -8.29
N ASP A 133 3.99 14.90 -8.64
CA ASP A 133 3.75 13.77 -7.75
C ASP A 133 5.04 12.97 -7.52
N GLY A 134 5.10 12.30 -6.39
CA GLY A 134 6.16 11.38 -6.02
C GLY A 134 5.59 10.10 -5.41
N VAL A 135 6.48 9.10 -5.34
CA VAL A 135 6.19 7.77 -4.79
C VAL A 135 7.24 7.43 -3.76
N LEU A 136 6.80 7.13 -2.54
CA LEU A 136 7.61 6.52 -1.50
C LEU A 136 7.33 5.01 -1.49
N VAL A 137 8.39 4.22 -1.58
CA VAL A 137 8.33 2.75 -1.52
C VAL A 137 8.89 2.29 -0.18
N LEU A 138 8.04 1.66 0.62
CA LEU A 138 8.42 1.03 1.87
C LEU A 138 8.83 -0.42 1.59
N VAL A 139 10.14 -0.64 1.50
CA VAL A 139 10.72 -1.97 1.28
C VAL A 139 10.96 -2.65 2.64
N PRO A 140 10.37 -3.82 2.93
CA PRO A 140 10.58 -4.51 4.19
C PRO A 140 12.04 -4.93 4.43
N THR A 141 12.40 -4.99 5.70
CA THR A 141 13.65 -5.53 6.26
C THR A 141 13.29 -6.37 7.50
N PRO A 142 14.17 -7.23 8.02
CA PRO A 142 13.83 -8.03 9.20
C PRO A 142 13.37 -7.23 10.43
N SER A 143 13.81 -5.98 10.56
CA SER A 143 13.53 -5.10 11.71
C SER A 143 12.56 -3.95 11.41
N GLY A 144 12.02 -3.84 10.19
CA GLY A 144 11.18 -2.72 9.79
C GLY A 144 11.29 -2.41 8.31
N PHE A 145 11.46 -1.15 7.92
CA PHE A 145 11.57 -0.77 6.51
C PHE A 145 12.95 -0.18 6.18
N GLN A 146 13.34 -0.25 4.92
CA GLN A 146 14.58 0.38 4.45
C GLN A 146 14.51 1.90 4.61
N ASP A 147 15.65 2.50 4.94
CA ASP A 147 15.81 3.94 4.94
C ASP A 147 15.51 4.51 3.53
N PRO A 148 14.76 5.63 3.42
CA PRO A 148 14.45 6.24 2.13
C PRO A 148 15.68 6.69 1.34
N GLY A 149 16.82 6.90 2.01
CA GLY A 149 18.08 7.31 1.40
C GLY A 149 17.97 8.70 0.76
N TRP A 150 17.53 9.70 1.54
CA TRP A 150 17.34 11.08 1.07
C TRP A 150 18.56 11.60 0.33
N SER A 151 18.34 12.20 -0.84
CA SER A 151 19.44 12.68 -1.68
C SER A 151 20.11 13.94 -1.13
N THR A 152 19.41 14.72 -0.30
CA THR A 152 19.93 15.96 0.29
C THR A 152 19.39 16.12 1.70
N PRO A 153 20.23 16.48 2.71
CA PRO A 153 19.77 16.71 4.07
C PRO A 153 18.70 17.81 4.12
N GLY A 154 17.59 17.53 4.82
CA GLY A 154 16.49 18.48 4.99
C GLY A 154 15.54 18.58 3.78
N ILE A 155 15.73 17.76 2.74
CA ILE A 155 14.81 17.63 1.61
C ILE A 155 14.24 16.21 1.62
N HIS A 156 12.93 16.09 1.81
CA HIS A 156 12.23 14.82 2.05
C HIS A 156 11.19 14.51 0.96
N TYR A 157 11.51 14.78 -0.30
CA TYR A 157 10.67 14.39 -1.45
C TYR A 157 11.45 13.62 -2.53
N VAL A 158 12.74 13.35 -2.32
CA VAL A 158 13.57 12.61 -3.27
C VAL A 158 14.69 11.86 -2.56
N GLY A 159 14.87 10.60 -2.95
CA GLY A 159 15.84 9.69 -2.34
C GLY A 159 15.90 8.35 -3.05
N LYS A 160 16.63 7.40 -2.47
CA LYS A 160 16.72 6.03 -2.98
C LYS A 160 15.37 5.31 -3.08
N ARG A 161 14.46 5.54 -2.13
CA ARG A 161 13.11 4.94 -2.09
C ARG A 161 11.99 5.96 -2.30
N ALA A 162 12.35 7.22 -2.55
CA ALA A 162 11.43 8.31 -2.80
C ALA A 162 11.68 8.84 -4.21
N TYR A 163 10.81 8.46 -5.14
CA TYR A 163 10.90 8.82 -6.55
C TYR A 163 10.07 10.08 -6.79
N TYR A 164 10.71 11.13 -7.29
CA TYR A 164 10.06 12.39 -7.63
C TYR A 164 9.77 12.48 -9.14
N ASP A 165 8.75 13.28 -9.48
CA ASP A 165 8.15 13.34 -10.82
C ASP A 165 7.77 11.93 -11.28
N ALA A 166 7.06 11.22 -10.42
CA ALA A 166 6.82 9.80 -10.55
C ALA A 166 5.45 9.38 -10.04
N LYS A 167 4.92 8.31 -10.62
CA LYS A 167 3.66 7.67 -10.18
C LYS A 167 3.78 6.15 -10.20
N PRO A 168 3.09 5.43 -9.30
CA PRO A 168 3.00 3.99 -9.37
C PRO A 168 2.06 3.61 -10.52
N GLN A 169 2.38 2.54 -11.24
CA GLN A 169 1.51 1.97 -12.27
C GLN A 169 1.34 0.46 -12.00
N GLY A 170 0.10 0.02 -11.88
CA GLY A 170 -0.24 -1.38 -11.60
C GLY A 170 -0.98 -1.56 -10.27
N PRO A 171 -0.83 -2.72 -9.60
CA PRO A 171 0.04 -3.83 -9.99
C PRO A 171 -0.34 -4.45 -11.35
N GLY A 172 0.66 -4.88 -12.13
CA GLY A 172 0.46 -5.52 -13.44
C GLY A 172 0.02 -6.99 -13.34
N PRO A 173 -0.02 -7.72 -14.48
CA PRO A 173 -0.33 -9.16 -14.49
C PRO A 173 0.64 -10.03 -13.67
N ASP A 174 1.86 -9.55 -13.42
CA ASP A 174 2.86 -10.17 -12.54
C ASP A 174 2.63 -9.83 -11.05
N GLY A 175 1.58 -9.05 -10.76
CA GLY A 175 1.20 -8.63 -9.43
C GLY A 175 2.12 -7.57 -8.84
N LYS A 176 3.01 -6.93 -9.62
CA LYS A 176 3.96 -5.92 -9.14
C LYS A 176 3.61 -4.53 -9.67
N TYR A 177 3.85 -3.50 -8.85
CA TYR A 177 3.89 -2.14 -9.37
C TYR A 177 5.14 -1.91 -10.20
N THR A 178 5.01 -1.07 -11.22
CA THR A 178 6.13 -0.32 -11.79
C THR A 178 6.07 1.13 -11.33
N ILE A 179 7.18 1.85 -11.43
CA ILE A 179 7.24 3.29 -11.17
C ILE A 179 7.50 3.98 -12.50
N VAL A 180 6.55 4.80 -12.95
CA VAL A 180 6.75 5.63 -14.14
C VAL A 180 7.30 6.96 -13.66
N GLN A 181 8.57 7.22 -13.98
CA GLN A 181 9.23 8.48 -13.70
C GLN A 181 9.31 9.32 -14.97
N SER A 182 8.88 10.56 -14.86
CA SER A 182 8.95 11.57 -15.91
C SER A 182 10.19 12.45 -15.72
N ARG A 183 10.69 12.98 -16.83
CA ARG A 183 11.76 13.98 -16.85
C ARG A 183 11.55 14.91 -18.03
N ASN A 184 11.49 16.21 -17.76
CA ASN A 184 11.57 17.24 -18.78
C ASN A 184 13.04 17.61 -19.01
N ASP A 185 13.48 17.66 -20.27
CA ASP A 185 14.83 18.11 -20.63
C ASP A 185 15.02 19.63 -20.50
N CYS A 186 13.92 20.38 -20.41
CA CYS A 186 13.86 21.84 -20.34
C CYS A 186 14.60 22.55 -21.48
N GLU A 187 14.65 21.96 -22.67
CA GLU A 187 15.29 22.56 -23.84
C GLU A 187 14.23 23.03 -24.86
N PRO A 188 14.12 24.34 -25.19
CA PRO A 188 14.96 25.45 -24.73
C PRO A 188 14.58 26.00 -23.35
N ASP A 189 13.40 25.65 -22.83
CA ASP A 189 12.97 25.98 -21.48
C ASP A 189 12.04 24.89 -20.92
N CYS A 190 11.72 24.96 -19.63
CA CYS A 190 10.86 23.94 -19.00
C CYS A 190 9.38 23.98 -19.44
N ALA A 191 8.94 25.00 -20.19
CA ALA A 191 7.60 25.05 -20.78
C ALA A 191 7.56 24.43 -22.18
N GLY A 192 8.65 24.53 -22.95
CA GLY A 192 8.80 24.00 -24.31
C GLY A 192 9.59 22.69 -24.42
N GLY A 193 10.22 22.23 -23.34
CA GLY A 193 11.05 21.02 -23.32
C GLY A 193 10.27 19.71 -23.52
N THR A 194 11.00 18.66 -23.88
CA THR A 194 10.45 17.33 -24.13
C THR A 194 10.34 16.53 -22.83
N ILE A 195 9.13 16.04 -22.55
CA ILE A 195 8.91 15.10 -21.45
C ILE A 195 9.23 13.69 -21.93
N THR A 196 10.19 13.06 -21.25
CA THR A 196 10.53 11.65 -21.43
C THR A 196 10.05 10.85 -20.22
N ASN A 197 9.59 9.63 -20.46
CA ASN A 197 9.14 8.72 -19.42
C ASN A 197 10.06 7.51 -19.34
N LYS A 198 10.37 7.11 -18.11
CA LYS A 198 11.15 5.92 -17.79
C LYS A 198 10.32 5.03 -16.88
N VAL A 199 10.13 3.78 -17.30
CA VAL A 199 9.45 2.79 -16.47
C VAL A 199 10.50 2.06 -15.65
N LEU A 200 10.33 2.02 -14.34
CA LEU A 200 11.19 1.30 -13.42
C LEU A 200 10.49 0.03 -12.93
N HIS A 201 11.21 -1.08 -12.97
CA HIS A 201 10.77 -2.41 -12.58
C HIS A 201 11.53 -2.88 -11.33
N TRP A 202 10.83 -3.61 -10.47
CA TRP A 202 11.45 -4.22 -9.29
C TRP A 202 12.32 -5.42 -9.66
N ASP A 203 13.62 -5.36 -9.36
CA ASP A 203 14.59 -6.44 -9.62
C ASP A 203 14.78 -7.41 -8.43
N GLY A 204 14.00 -7.24 -7.36
CA GLY A 204 14.19 -7.96 -6.09
C GLY A 204 14.88 -7.14 -5.01
N LYS A 205 15.49 -6.00 -5.37
CA LYS A 205 16.22 -5.12 -4.46
C LYS A 205 15.94 -3.63 -4.71
N ASP A 206 15.76 -3.23 -5.95
CA ASP A 206 15.57 -1.84 -6.36
C ASP A 206 14.59 -1.71 -7.54
N TYR A 207 14.11 -0.49 -7.78
CA TYR A 207 13.38 -0.13 -8.99
C TYR A 207 14.36 0.41 -10.04
N VAL A 208 14.57 -0.36 -11.10
CA VAL A 208 15.57 -0.10 -12.16
C VAL A 208 14.90 -0.06 -13.53
N ALA A 209 15.54 0.61 -14.50
CA ALA A 209 15.04 0.68 -15.89
C ALA A 209 15.12 -0.67 -16.61
#